data_AF-A0A7C6RBK3-F1
#
_entry.id   AF-A0A7C6RBK3-F1
#
_cell.length_a   1.000
_cell.length_b   1.000
_cell.length_c   1.000
_cell.angle_alpha   90.00
_cell.angle_beta   90.00
_cell.angle_gamma   90.00
#
_symmetry.space_group_name_H-M   'P 1'
#
loop_
_entity.id
_entity.type
_entity.pdbx_description
1 polymer ?
#
loop_
_entity_poly.entity_id
_entity_poly.type
_entity_poly.pdbx_seq_one_letter_code
_entity_poly.pdbx_strand_id
1 'polypeptide(L)'
;MGKEKIGFSELASFLIYLRVEKGVAENTLAAYEGDLRQFLAYLQEKTDMENLREVQRPLLTLYLLHLQKEGFAPATIARKEAAIRAFFRYLAAEGMIGENPARLLNSPRQRQALPDVLSEDEVELLLRQPRGVSPQALRDRAILEVLYATGLRVSELVALDRKDINLELGYVRCRGKG
;
A
#
# COMPACT_ATOMS: atom_id res chain seq x y z
N MET A 1 -17.75 32.99 1.91
CA MET A 1 -18.39 31.67 1.98
C MET A 1 -17.30 30.65 1.70
N GLY A 2 -16.86 29.91 2.73
CA GLY A 2 -15.70 29.02 2.59
C GLY A 2 -16.05 27.87 1.65
N LYS A 3 -15.25 27.65 0.60
CA LYS A 3 -15.41 26.48 -0.29
C LYS A 3 -15.41 25.24 0.60
N GLU A 4 -16.53 24.54 0.69
CA GLU A 4 -16.58 23.23 1.34
C GLU A 4 -15.55 22.35 0.65
N LYS A 5 -14.73 21.65 1.43
CA LYS A 5 -13.61 20.90 0.88
C LYS A 5 -14.15 19.69 0.11
N ILE A 6 -14.29 19.82 -1.21
CA ILE A 6 -14.81 18.79 -2.13
C ILE A 6 -14.30 17.40 -1.75
N GLY A 7 -15.21 16.46 -1.49
CA GLY A 7 -14.88 15.03 -1.36
C GLY A 7 -14.28 14.58 -0.03
N PHE A 8 -14.00 15.48 0.93
CA PHE A 8 -13.30 15.10 2.17
C PHE A 8 -14.20 14.40 3.19
N SER A 9 -15.50 14.69 3.22
CA SER A 9 -16.47 13.97 4.05
C SER A 9 -16.73 12.56 3.49
N GLU A 10 -16.79 12.43 2.17
CA GLU A 10 -16.90 11.15 1.48
C GLU A 10 -15.64 10.30 1.69
N LEU A 11 -14.45 10.92 1.67
CA LEU A 11 -13.21 10.24 2.02
C LEU A 11 -13.24 9.71 3.46
N ALA A 12 -13.70 10.50 4.43
CA ALA A 12 -13.81 10.04 5.81
C ALA A 12 -14.75 8.81 5.93
N SER A 13 -15.89 8.87 5.24
CA SER A 13 -16.86 7.75 5.19
C SER A 13 -16.25 6.50 4.54
N PHE A 14 -15.51 6.67 3.45
CA PHE A 14 -14.81 5.59 2.78
C PHE A 14 -13.72 4.93 3.65
N LEU A 15 -12.96 5.72 4.42
CA LEU A 15 -11.95 5.18 5.33
C LEU A 15 -12.58 4.38 6.48
N ILE A 16 -13.72 4.85 7.01
CA ILE A 16 -14.51 4.11 7.99
C ILE A 16 -14.99 2.78 7.40
N TYR A 17 -15.56 2.81 6.19
CA TYR A 17 -15.99 1.62 5.45
C TYR A 17 -14.85 0.61 5.29
N LEU A 18 -13.68 1.04 4.82
CA LEU A 18 -12.53 0.15 4.62
C LEU A 18 -12.05 -0.47 5.94
N ARG A 19 -12.08 0.29 7.03
CA ARG A 19 -11.65 -0.18 8.34
C ARG A 19 -12.65 -1.16 8.95
N VAL A 20 -13.92 -0.77 9.01
CA VAL A 20 -14.97 -1.48 9.75
C VAL A 20 -15.50 -2.67 8.95
N GLU A 21 -15.80 -2.48 7.67
CA GLU A 21 -16.47 -3.52 6.87
C GLU A 21 -15.49 -4.41 6.12
N LYS A 22 -14.37 -3.85 5.64
CA LYS A 22 -13.38 -4.61 4.86
C LYS A 22 -12.20 -5.12 5.68
N GLY A 23 -12.03 -4.69 6.92
CA GLY A 23 -10.93 -5.12 7.79
C GLY A 23 -9.55 -4.89 7.15
N VAL A 24 -9.41 -3.80 6.38
CA VAL A 24 -8.18 -3.46 5.66
C VAL A 24 -7.08 -3.10 6.66
N ALA A 25 -5.84 -3.50 6.37
CA ALA A 25 -4.71 -3.21 7.24
C ALA A 25 -4.45 -1.70 7.35
N GLU A 26 -4.01 -1.24 8.53
CA GLU A 26 -3.72 0.17 8.83
C GLU A 26 -2.76 0.81 7.80
N ASN A 27 -1.73 0.08 7.35
CA ASN A 27 -0.81 0.59 6.33
C ASN A 27 -1.48 0.84 4.98
N THR A 28 -2.45 0.00 4.59
CA THR A 28 -3.22 0.18 3.36
C THR A 28 -4.21 1.34 3.50
N LEU A 29 -4.84 1.50 4.67
CA LEU A 29 -5.69 2.65 4.99
C LEU A 29 -4.91 3.96 4.88
N ALA A 30 -3.74 4.05 5.51
CA ALA A 30 -2.89 5.23 5.46
C ALA A 30 -2.41 5.54 4.03
N ALA A 31 -2.06 4.52 3.24
CA ALA A 31 -1.69 4.70 1.84
C ALA A 31 -2.86 5.24 1.00
N TYR A 32 -4.06 4.69 1.18
CA TYR A 32 -5.26 5.12 0.47
C TYR A 32 -5.67 6.53 0.87
N GLU A 33 -5.63 6.85 2.18
CA GLU A 33 -5.90 8.20 2.68
C GLU A 33 -4.94 9.21 2.06
N GLY A 34 -3.63 8.95 2.11
CA GLY A 34 -2.62 9.84 1.55
C GLY A 34 -2.78 10.06 0.05
N ASP A 35 -3.08 9.00 -0.70
CA ASP A 35 -3.31 9.08 -2.15
C ASP A 35 -4.58 9.88 -2.50
N LEU A 36 -5.69 9.60 -1.81
CA LEU A 36 -6.96 10.25 -2.06
C LEU A 36 -6.95 11.72 -1.62
N ARG A 37 -6.28 12.06 -0.52
CA ARG A 37 -6.09 13.47 -0.12
C ARG A 37 -5.34 14.26 -1.19
N GLN A 38 -4.30 13.68 -1.80
CA GLN A 38 -3.58 14.34 -2.91
C GLN A 38 -4.48 14.53 -4.13
N PHE A 39 -5.31 13.55 -4.46
CA PHE A 39 -6.28 13.67 -5.55
C PHE A 39 -7.33 14.75 -5.27
N LEU A 40 -7.92 14.76 -4.07
CA LEU A 40 -8.92 15.78 -3.69
C LEU A 40 -8.32 17.19 -3.66
N ALA A 41 -7.08 17.33 -3.19
CA ALA A 41 -6.35 18.60 -3.24
C ALA A 41 -6.13 19.07 -4.69
N TYR A 42 -5.77 18.16 -5.60
CA TYR A 42 -5.66 18.46 -7.02
C TYR A 42 -6.99 18.94 -7.62
N LEU A 43 -8.12 18.31 -7.27
CA LEU A 43 -9.44 18.76 -7.72
C LEU A 43 -9.75 20.18 -7.24
N GLN A 44 -9.45 20.50 -5.97
CA GLN A 44 -9.65 21.83 -5.40
C GLN A 44 -8.80 22.91 -6.05
N GLU A 45 -7.60 22.55 -6.49
CA GLU A 45 -6.67 23.50 -7.10
C GLU A 45 -6.95 23.71 -8.60
N LYS A 46 -7.31 22.65 -9.33
CA LYS A 46 -7.40 22.68 -10.79
C LYS A 46 -8.82 22.83 -11.33
N THR A 47 -9.84 22.79 -10.47
CA THR A 47 -11.24 22.88 -10.88
C THR A 47 -12.06 23.72 -9.90
N ASP A 48 -13.18 24.25 -10.38
CA ASP A 48 -14.20 24.90 -9.54
C ASP A 48 -15.38 23.98 -9.23
N MET A 49 -15.19 22.65 -9.35
CA MET A 49 -16.22 21.68 -9.01
C MET A 49 -16.62 21.81 -7.55
N GLU A 50 -17.86 21.52 -7.22
CA GLU A 50 -18.34 21.50 -5.83
C GLU A 50 -18.61 20.07 -5.37
N ASN A 51 -18.85 19.14 -6.31
CA ASN A 51 -19.23 17.78 -5.99
C ASN A 51 -18.45 16.72 -6.81
N LEU A 52 -18.14 15.59 -6.16
CA LEU A 52 -17.54 14.42 -6.82
C LEU A 52 -18.39 13.81 -7.94
N ARG A 53 -19.70 14.11 -8.00
CA ARG A 53 -20.60 13.76 -9.11
C ARG A 53 -20.19 14.38 -10.44
N GLU A 54 -19.48 15.50 -10.40
CA GLU A 54 -18.99 16.20 -11.59
C GLU A 54 -17.71 15.57 -12.16
N VAL A 55 -17.05 14.70 -11.39
CA VAL A 55 -15.81 14.07 -11.81
C VAL A 55 -16.10 13.10 -12.95
N GLN A 56 -15.49 13.37 -14.10
CA GLN A 56 -15.56 12.53 -15.28
C GLN A 56 -14.20 11.92 -15.62
N ARG A 57 -14.22 10.85 -16.42
CA ARG A 57 -13.00 10.14 -16.86
C ARG A 57 -11.89 11.05 -17.42
N PRO A 58 -12.16 12.09 -18.24
CA PRO A 58 -11.11 12.98 -18.74
C PRO A 58 -10.30 13.64 -17.62
N LEU A 59 -10.96 14.05 -16.53
CA LEU A 59 -10.30 14.67 -15.37
C LEU A 59 -9.39 13.68 -14.64
N LEU A 60 -9.82 12.43 -14.50
CA LEU A 60 -9.00 11.37 -13.92
C LEU A 60 -7.74 11.12 -14.78
N THR A 61 -7.89 11.09 -16.11
CA THR A 61 -6.76 10.98 -17.03
C THR A 61 -5.79 12.16 -16.89
N LEU A 62 -6.31 13.39 -16.77
CA LEU A 62 -5.49 14.58 -16.56
C LEU A 62 -4.70 14.51 -15.24
N TYR A 63 -5.31 13.99 -14.16
CA TYR A 63 -4.62 13.78 -12.90
C TYR A 63 -3.48 12.75 -13.03
N LEU A 64 -3.71 11.61 -13.70
CA LEU A 64 -2.65 10.61 -13.93
C LEU A 64 -1.50 11.17 -14.78
N LEU A 65 -1.81 11.97 -15.80
CA LEU A 65 -0.80 12.66 -16.61
C LEU A 65 -0.03 13.71 -15.78
N HIS A 66 -0.70 14.41 -14.88
CA HIS A 66 -0.05 15.33 -13.94
C HIS A 66 0.95 14.58 -13.05
N LEU A 67 0.56 13.44 -12.45
CA LEU A 67 1.48 12.62 -11.67
C LEU A 67 2.70 12.14 -12.48
N GLN A 68 2.50 11.78 -13.74
CA GLN A 68 3.60 11.41 -14.63
C GLN A 68 4.56 12.60 -14.87
N LYS A 69 4.02 13.80 -15.09
CA LYS A 69 4.82 15.03 -15.27
C LYS A 69 5.60 15.43 -14.01
N GLU A 70 5.03 15.19 -12.83
CA GLU A 70 5.70 15.38 -11.54
C GLU A 70 6.79 14.33 -11.26
N GLY A 71 6.99 13.36 -12.16
CA GLY A 71 8.05 12.35 -12.04
C GLY A 71 7.75 11.22 -11.07
N PHE A 72 6.48 11.00 -10.71
CA PHE A 72 6.12 9.85 -9.88
C PHE A 72 6.47 8.53 -10.58
N ALA A 73 7.06 7.60 -9.83
CA ALA A 73 7.34 6.26 -10.33
C ALA A 73 6.04 5.57 -10.81
N PRO A 74 6.07 4.77 -11.89
CA PRO A 74 4.87 4.10 -12.41
C PRO A 74 4.12 3.26 -11.37
N ALA A 75 4.83 2.69 -10.40
CA ALA A 75 4.24 1.89 -9.31
C ALA A 75 3.39 2.77 -8.37
N THR A 76 3.87 3.98 -8.10
CA THR A 76 3.15 4.96 -7.29
C THR A 76 1.90 5.45 -8.01
N ILE A 77 1.99 5.70 -9.32
CA ILE A 77 0.83 6.10 -10.14
C ILE A 77 -0.24 4.98 -10.15
N ALA A 78 0.17 3.73 -10.37
CA ALA A 78 -0.74 2.58 -10.35
C ALA A 78 -1.42 2.39 -8.98
N ARG A 79 -0.68 2.57 -7.88
CA ARG A 79 -1.24 2.53 -6.51
C ARG A 79 -2.28 3.64 -6.29
N LYS A 80 -1.96 4.87 -6.69
CA LYS A 80 -2.87 6.03 -6.60
C LYS A 80 -4.14 5.82 -7.40
N GLU A 81 -4.02 5.31 -8.62
CA GLU A 81 -5.17 4.95 -9.45
C GLU A 81 -6.02 3.86 -8.80
N ALA A 82 -5.40 2.83 -8.21
CA ALA A 82 -6.14 1.78 -7.51
C ALA A 82 -6.97 2.33 -6.34
N ALA A 83 -6.40 3.28 -5.58
CA ALA A 83 -7.11 3.99 -4.51
C ALA A 83 -8.30 4.80 -5.07
N ILE A 84 -8.09 5.59 -6.13
CA ILE A 84 -9.16 6.34 -6.82
C ILE A 84 -10.28 5.41 -7.29
N ARG A 85 -9.92 4.31 -7.96
CA ARG A 85 -10.88 3.32 -8.44
C ARG A 85 -11.68 2.69 -7.29
N ALA A 86 -11.04 2.40 -6.17
CA ALA A 86 -11.72 1.86 -4.98
C ALA A 86 -12.69 2.87 -4.37
N PHE A 87 -12.27 4.13 -4.28
CA PHE A 87 -13.08 5.22 -3.77
C PHE A 87 -14.34 5.44 -4.61
N PHE A 88 -14.22 5.63 -5.92
CA PHE A 88 -15.39 5.82 -6.79
C PHE A 88 -16.28 4.56 -6.91
N ARG A 89 -15.73 3.35 -6.69
CA ARG A 89 -16.57 2.15 -6.54
C ARG A 89 -17.43 2.22 -5.29
N TYR A 90 -16.86 2.63 -4.17
CA TYR A 90 -17.59 2.82 -2.91
C TYR A 90 -18.69 3.88 -3.08
N LEU A 91 -18.36 5.06 -3.62
CA LEU A 91 -19.35 6.13 -3.81
C LEU A 91 -20.52 5.70 -4.70
N ALA A 92 -20.26 4.90 -5.74
CA ALA A 92 -21.32 4.36 -6.58
C ALA A 92 -22.17 3.31 -5.84
N ALA A 93 -21.54 2.46 -5.01
CA ALA A 93 -22.25 1.46 -4.21
C ALA A 93 -23.16 2.09 -3.15
N GLU A 94 -22.74 3.20 -2.56
CA GLU A 94 -23.52 3.99 -1.59
C GLU A 94 -24.57 4.91 -2.26
N GLY A 95 -24.69 4.89 -3.59
CA GLY A 95 -25.62 5.75 -4.33
C GLY A 95 -25.27 7.24 -4.29
N MET A 96 -24.05 7.60 -3.85
CA MET A 96 -23.59 8.99 -3.79
C MET A 96 -23.34 9.57 -5.19
N ILE A 97 -22.97 8.73 -6.15
CA ILE A 97 -22.79 9.07 -7.57
C ILE A 97 -23.56 8.08 -8.46
N GLY A 98 -23.91 8.52 -9.68
CA GLY A 98 -24.66 7.69 -10.63
C GLY A 98 -23.81 6.61 -11.31
N GLU A 99 -22.74 7.00 -12.00
CA GLU A 99 -21.81 6.06 -12.64
C GLU A 99 -20.39 6.27 -12.10
N ASN A 100 -19.62 5.19 -11.96
CA ASN A 100 -18.22 5.25 -11.55
C ASN A 100 -17.33 5.75 -12.72
N PRO A 101 -16.78 6.99 -12.66
CA PRO A 101 -15.95 7.55 -13.73
C PRO A 101 -14.60 6.83 -13.89
N ALA A 102 -14.20 6.06 -12.88
CA ALA A 102 -12.95 5.30 -12.83
C ALA A 102 -13.10 3.86 -13.37
N ARG A 103 -14.30 3.45 -13.84
CA ARG A 103 -14.57 2.08 -14.28
C ARG A 103 -13.71 1.63 -15.47
N LEU A 104 -13.47 2.53 -16.42
CA LEU A 104 -12.70 2.29 -17.63
C LEU A 104 -11.37 3.08 -17.64
N LEU A 105 -10.86 3.43 -16.46
CA LEU A 105 -9.47 3.87 -16.34
C LEU A 105 -8.57 2.69 -16.70
N ASN A 106 -7.93 2.82 -17.87
CA ASN A 106 -6.91 1.91 -18.33
C ASN A 106 -5.58 2.62 -18.13
N SER A 107 -4.95 2.47 -16.97
CA SER A 107 -3.52 2.76 -16.92
C SER A 107 -2.75 1.75 -17.77
N PRO A 108 -1.64 2.19 -18.38
CA PRO A 108 -0.71 1.25 -19.00
C PRO A 108 -0.33 0.18 -17.98
N ARG A 109 -0.62 -1.09 -18.29
CA ARG A 109 -0.26 -2.22 -17.43
C ARG A 109 1.23 -2.13 -17.14
N GLN A 110 1.55 -1.96 -15.87
CA GLN A 110 2.93 -1.96 -15.43
C GLN A 110 3.54 -3.33 -15.75
N ARG A 111 4.66 -3.35 -16.46
CA ARG A 111 5.55 -4.52 -16.39
C ARG A 111 6.00 -4.60 -14.94
N GLN A 112 5.59 -5.64 -14.22
CA GLN A 112 6.20 -5.96 -12.94
C GLN A 112 7.68 -6.20 -13.22
N ALA A 113 8.54 -5.33 -12.72
CA ALA A 113 9.94 -5.69 -12.58
C ALA A 113 9.94 -6.90 -11.64
N LEU A 114 10.56 -7.99 -12.09
CA LEU A 114 10.80 -9.12 -11.19
C LEU A 114 11.70 -8.59 -10.06
N PRO A 115 11.49 -9.04 -8.82
CA PRO A 115 12.41 -8.73 -7.74
C PRO A 115 13.83 -9.12 -8.17
N ASP A 116 14.81 -8.25 -7.92
CA ASP A 116 16.20 -8.65 -8.02
C ASP A 116 16.47 -9.75 -6.98
N VAL A 117 17.09 -10.84 -7.42
CA VAL A 117 17.45 -11.97 -6.57
C VAL A 117 18.93 -11.88 -6.23
N LEU A 118 19.27 -12.15 -4.96
CA LEU A 118 20.66 -12.25 -4.53
C LEU A 118 21.27 -13.53 -5.12
N SER A 119 22.51 -13.43 -5.56
CA SER A 119 23.36 -14.59 -5.85
C SER A 119 23.74 -15.35 -4.57
N GLU A 120 24.16 -16.60 -4.71
CA GLU A 120 24.62 -17.41 -3.57
C GLU A 120 25.75 -16.72 -2.79
N ASP A 121 26.70 -16.10 -3.49
CA ASP A 121 27.81 -15.36 -2.89
C ASP A 121 27.33 -14.14 -2.08
N GLU A 122 26.33 -13.41 -2.60
CA GLU A 122 25.75 -12.25 -1.89
C GLU A 122 24.99 -12.69 -0.64
N VAL A 123 24.29 -13.83 -0.70
CA VAL A 123 23.63 -14.43 0.47
C VAL A 123 24.66 -14.84 1.51
N GLU A 124 25.72 -15.54 1.11
CA GLU A 124 26.77 -15.95 2.04
C GLU A 124 27.46 -14.73 2.69
N LEU A 125 27.73 -13.69 1.90
CA LEU A 125 28.27 -12.44 2.41
C LEU A 125 27.35 -11.78 3.43
N LEU A 126 26.03 -11.78 3.19
CA LEU A 126 25.02 -11.23 4.08
C LEU A 126 24.96 -11.99 5.41
N LEU A 127 24.88 -13.33 5.37
CA LEU A 127 24.81 -14.19 6.56
C LEU A 127 26.06 -14.05 7.45
N ARG A 128 27.22 -13.73 6.86
CA ARG A 128 28.50 -13.51 7.57
C ARG A 128 28.68 -12.11 8.17
N GLN A 129 27.78 -11.15 7.91
CA GLN A 129 27.93 -9.77 8.41
C GLN A 129 27.89 -9.66 9.94
N PRO A 130 26.95 -10.31 10.67
CA PRO A 130 26.93 -10.20 12.12
C PRO A 130 28.14 -10.92 12.74
N ARG A 131 29.03 -10.17 13.39
CA ARG A 131 30.29 -10.68 13.96
C ARG A 131 30.37 -10.45 15.47
N GLY A 132 31.07 -11.36 16.15
CA GLY A 132 31.28 -11.31 17.60
C GLY A 132 30.23 -12.09 18.39
N VAL A 133 30.26 -11.90 19.71
CA VAL A 133 29.44 -12.62 20.70
C VAL A 133 28.58 -11.67 21.53
N SER A 134 28.46 -10.41 21.12
CA SER A 134 27.53 -9.50 21.78
C SER A 134 26.08 -9.98 21.59
N PRO A 135 25.18 -9.71 22.54
CA PRO A 135 23.76 -10.07 22.40
C PRO A 135 23.15 -9.58 21.08
N GLN A 136 23.52 -8.38 20.61
CA GLN A 136 23.07 -7.83 19.34
C GLN A 136 23.60 -8.62 18.14
N ALA A 137 24.89 -8.98 18.13
CA ALA A 137 25.47 -9.76 17.04
C ALA A 137 24.86 -11.16 16.94
N LEU A 138 24.62 -11.82 18.09
CA LEU A 138 23.97 -13.13 18.14
C LEU A 138 22.51 -13.05 17.69
N ARG A 139 21.79 -12.01 18.11
CA ARG A 139 20.41 -11.75 17.67
C ARG A 139 20.35 -11.53 16.16
N ASP A 140 21.18 -10.65 15.63
CA ASP A 140 21.17 -10.28 14.21
C ASP A 140 21.56 -11.49 13.34
N ARG A 141 22.50 -12.33 13.81
CA ARG A 141 22.79 -13.62 13.17
C ARG A 141 21.58 -14.53 13.16
N ALA A 142 20.92 -14.74 14.30
CA ALA A 142 19.72 -15.58 14.38
C ALA A 142 18.59 -15.07 13.48
N ILE A 143 18.40 -13.75 13.40
CA ILE A 143 17.43 -13.10 12.51
C ILE A 143 17.70 -13.47 11.04
N LEU A 144 18.95 -13.31 10.58
CA LEU A 144 19.31 -13.59 9.19
C LEU A 144 19.19 -15.08 8.85
N GLU A 145 19.67 -15.96 9.73
CA GLU A 145 19.59 -17.42 9.55
C GLU A 145 18.14 -17.91 9.50
N VAL A 146 17.27 -17.39 10.38
CA VAL A 146 15.85 -17.76 10.38
C VAL A 146 15.16 -17.25 9.12
N LEU A 147 15.39 -15.99 8.71
CA LEU A 147 14.83 -15.44 7.47
C LEU A 147 15.24 -16.30 6.26
N TYR A 148 16.52 -16.66 6.17
CA TYR A 148 17.04 -17.49 5.09
C TYR A 148 16.44 -18.90 5.10
N ALA A 149 16.40 -19.57 6.26
CA ALA A 149 15.95 -20.95 6.37
C ALA A 149 14.43 -21.13 6.22
N THR A 150 13.64 -20.12 6.60
CA THR A 150 12.16 -20.26 6.71
C THR A 150 11.38 -19.44 5.69
N GLY A 151 12.00 -18.43 5.07
CA GLY A 151 11.31 -17.53 4.14
C GLY A 151 10.26 -16.63 4.80
N LEU A 152 10.30 -16.47 6.13
CA LEU A 152 9.41 -15.57 6.86
C LEU A 152 9.55 -14.13 6.35
N ARG A 153 8.42 -13.42 6.28
CA ARG A 153 8.44 -11.96 6.07
C ARG A 153 8.99 -11.28 7.33
N VAL A 154 9.63 -10.12 7.17
CA VAL A 154 10.18 -9.33 8.29
C VAL A 154 9.12 -9.11 9.38
N SER A 155 7.88 -8.78 8.99
CA SER A 155 6.76 -8.57 9.93
C SER A 155 6.40 -9.83 10.72
N GLU A 156 6.57 -11.01 10.14
CA GLU A 156 6.27 -12.28 10.81
C GLU A 156 7.40 -12.64 11.78
N LEU A 157 8.65 -12.42 11.38
CA LEU A 157 9.82 -12.65 12.24
C LEU A 157 9.79 -11.78 13.50
N VAL A 158 9.52 -10.47 13.37
CA VAL A 158 9.48 -9.55 14.53
C VAL A 158 8.30 -9.81 15.46
N ALA A 159 7.29 -10.55 15.01
CA ALA A 159 6.12 -10.93 15.80
C ALA A 159 6.29 -12.26 16.56
N LEU A 160 7.39 -12.99 16.33
CA LEU A 160 7.67 -14.25 17.01
C LEU A 160 7.90 -14.07 18.51
N ASP A 161 7.33 -14.97 19.30
CA ASP A 161 7.55 -15.07 20.74
C ASP A 161 8.22 -16.42 21.07
N ARG A 162 8.77 -16.57 22.28
CA ARG A 162 9.49 -17.80 22.70
C ARG A 162 8.64 -19.05 22.57
N LYS A 163 7.33 -18.94 22.78
CA LYS A 163 6.34 -20.02 22.66
C LYS A 163 6.12 -20.51 21.23
N ASP A 164 6.49 -19.70 20.24
CA ASP A 164 6.30 -20.01 18.83
C ASP A 164 7.48 -20.82 18.27
N ILE A 165 8.57 -20.97 19.04
CA ILE A 165 9.80 -21.65 18.64
C ILE A 165 9.90 -22.98 19.36
N ASN A 166 10.05 -24.07 18.58
CA ASN A 166 10.40 -25.38 19.11
C ASN A 166 11.76 -25.80 18.53
N LEU A 167 12.82 -25.63 19.34
CA LEU A 167 14.18 -25.97 18.93
C LEU A 167 14.43 -27.48 18.90
N GLU A 168 13.72 -28.26 19.72
CA GLU A 168 13.86 -29.73 19.75
C GLU A 168 13.31 -30.36 18.47
N LEU A 169 12.16 -29.86 18.00
CA LEU A 169 11.51 -30.31 16.78
C LEU A 169 11.91 -29.50 15.53
N GLY A 170 12.75 -28.47 15.70
CA GLY A 170 13.31 -27.69 14.61
C GLY A 170 12.30 -26.87 13.81
N TYR A 171 11.23 -26.36 14.44
CA TYR A 171 10.23 -25.54 13.74
C TYR A 171 9.89 -24.24 14.49
N VAL A 172 9.36 -23.29 13.72
CA VAL A 172 8.77 -22.05 14.24
C VAL A 172 7.35 -21.90 13.71
N ARG A 173 6.44 -21.40 14.54
CA ARG A 173 5.03 -21.15 14.19
C ARG A 173 4.81 -19.66 13.96
N CYS A 174 4.66 -19.25 12.71
CA CYS A 174 4.30 -17.87 12.38
C CYS A 174 2.78 -17.69 12.30
N ARG A 175 2.31 -16.49 12.62
CA ARG A 175 0.92 -16.06 12.42
C ARG A 175 0.91 -14.93 11.40
N GLY A 176 0.35 -15.19 10.22
CA GLY A 176 0.25 -14.22 9.13
C GLY A 176 -1.00 -14.45 8.29
N LYS A 177 -1.41 -13.44 7.53
CA LYS A 177 -2.30 -13.64 6.38
C LYS A 177 -1.38 -14.19 5.28
N GLY A 178 -1.49 -15.50 4.99
CA GLY A 178 -0.77 -16.14 3.88
C GLY A 178 -0.83 -15.28 2.62
#